data_AF-X1K3F9-F1
#
_entry.id   AF-X1K3F9-F1
#
_cell.length_a   1.000
_cell.length_b   1.000
_cell.length_c   1.000
_cell.angle_alpha   90.00
_cell.angle_beta   90.00
_cell.angle_gamma   90.00
#
_symmetry.space_group_name_H-M   'P 1'
#
loop_
_entity.id
_entity.type
_entity.pdbx_description
1 polymer ?
#
loop_
_entity_poly.entity_id
_entity_poly.type
_entity_poly.pdbx_seq_one_letter_code
_entity_poly.pdbx_strand_id
1 'polypeptide(L)'
;SIKHVIFCIIDDVRSKHFYDLIERGSLPNLKKLIKSGVYSKNCITDFPSLTYPTQVSMMTGTYTGNYLEELCHGVPSFHWMGRNQVPPFLRSYNSIGSDERIQIYKLNDDLGNNCKTLFEMAGEGNTVSISQFISRGASLYLKIRIKG
;
A
#
# COMPACT_ATOMS: atom_id res chain seq x y z
N SER A 1 -1.26 -23.48 -15.04
CA SER A 1 -0.29 -22.51 -14.50
C SER A 1 -0.99 -21.16 -14.32
N ILE A 2 -0.58 -20.38 -13.32
CA ILE A 2 -1.06 -18.99 -13.14
C ILE A 2 -0.29 -18.11 -14.14
N LYS A 3 -1.00 -17.33 -14.95
CA LYS A 3 -0.39 -16.44 -15.95
C LYS A 3 -0.24 -15.00 -15.45
N HIS A 4 -1.19 -14.55 -14.63
CA HIS A 4 -1.26 -13.19 -14.12
C HIS A 4 -1.80 -13.18 -12.70
N VAL A 5 -1.26 -12.31 -11.86
CA VAL A 5 -1.78 -12.00 -10.52
C VAL A 5 -2.13 -10.52 -10.52
N ILE A 6 -3.34 -10.20 -10.06
CA ILE A 6 -3.80 -8.82 -9.91
C ILE A 6 -4.07 -8.58 -8.42
N PHE A 7 -3.33 -7.65 -7.84
CA PHE A 7 -3.57 -7.16 -6.49
C PHE A 7 -4.26 -5.80 -6.58
N CYS A 8 -5.41 -5.66 -5.92
CA CYS A 8 -6.24 -4.46 -5.97
C CYS A 8 -6.58 -4.01 -4.55
N ILE A 9 -6.27 -2.75 -4.26
CA ILE A 9 -6.65 -2.08 -3.01
C ILE A 9 -7.76 -1.10 -3.36
N ILE A 10 -8.88 -1.15 -2.62
CA ILE A 10 -9.96 -0.18 -2.70
C ILE A 10 -9.92 0.65 -1.43
N ASP A 11 -9.53 1.92 -1.55
CA ASP A 11 -9.34 2.82 -0.42
C ASP A 11 -10.68 3.22 0.23
N ASP A 12 -10.65 3.45 1.54
CA ASP A 12 -11.78 3.88 2.37
C ASP A 12 -13.09 3.05 2.23
N VAL A 13 -12.95 1.73 2.05
CA VAL A 13 -14.11 0.83 1.98
C VAL A 13 -14.51 0.31 3.35
N ARG A 14 -15.64 0.81 3.86
CA ARG A 14 -16.28 0.24 5.05
C ARG A 14 -16.95 -1.10 4.74
N SER A 15 -16.54 -2.15 5.47
CA SER A 15 -17.06 -3.53 5.34
C SER A 15 -18.59 -3.61 5.26
N LYS A 16 -19.31 -2.98 6.20
CA LYS A 16 -20.78 -2.98 6.21
C LYS A 16 -21.37 -2.46 4.89
N HIS A 17 -20.94 -1.28 4.43
CA HIS A 17 -21.45 -0.71 3.18
C HIS A 17 -21.13 -1.62 2.00
N PHE A 18 -19.91 -2.16 1.92
CA PHE A 18 -19.51 -3.07 0.85
C PHE A 18 -20.42 -4.30 0.73
N TYR A 19 -20.73 -4.96 1.85
CA TYR A 19 -21.61 -6.13 1.84
C TYR A 19 -23.07 -5.77 1.59
N ASP A 20 -23.58 -4.65 2.14
CA ASP A 20 -24.93 -4.15 1.84
C ASP A 20 -25.10 -3.90 0.32
N LEU A 21 -24.07 -3.34 -0.34
CA LEU A 21 -24.03 -3.13 -1.81
C LEU A 21 -24.04 -4.45 -2.61
N ILE A 22 -23.39 -5.50 -2.10
CA ILE A 22 -23.38 -6.84 -2.73
C ILE A 22 -24.75 -7.52 -2.58
N GLU A 23 -25.34 -7.43 -1.40
CA GLU A 23 -26.61 -8.08 -1.07
C GLU A 23 -27.75 -7.50 -1.91
N ARG A 24 -27.82 -6.16 -2.04
CA ARG A 24 -28.79 -5.46 -2.90
C ARG A 24 -28.56 -5.65 -4.42
N GLY A 25 -27.52 -6.38 -4.81
CA GLY A 25 -27.23 -6.70 -6.22
C GLY A 25 -26.53 -5.59 -7.01
N SER A 26 -26.04 -4.52 -6.37
CA SER A 26 -25.33 -3.43 -7.07
C SER A 26 -23.91 -3.79 -7.50
N LEU A 27 -23.32 -4.83 -6.90
CA LEU A 27 -21.94 -5.26 -7.18
C LEU A 27 -21.90 -6.72 -7.70
N PRO A 28 -22.50 -7.02 -8.87
CA PRO A 28 -22.67 -8.40 -9.36
C PRO A 28 -21.34 -9.11 -9.62
N ASN A 29 -20.32 -8.39 -10.10
CA ASN A 29 -18.99 -8.95 -10.35
C ASN A 29 -18.27 -9.33 -9.05
N LEU A 30 -18.34 -8.49 -8.03
CA LEU A 30 -17.77 -8.78 -6.71
C LEU A 30 -18.54 -9.91 -6.01
N LYS A 31 -19.87 -9.95 -6.15
CA LYS A 31 -20.71 -11.06 -5.68
C LYS A 31 -20.29 -12.39 -6.31
N LYS A 32 -19.96 -12.39 -7.61
CA LYS A 32 -19.45 -13.57 -8.30
C LYS A 32 -18.10 -14.01 -7.72
N LEU A 33 -17.15 -13.09 -7.53
CA LEU A 33 -15.83 -13.39 -6.96
C LEU A 33 -15.93 -13.99 -5.54
N ILE A 34 -16.80 -13.44 -4.69
CA ILE A 34 -17.07 -13.98 -3.35
C ILE A 34 -17.62 -15.41 -3.41
N LYS A 35 -18.52 -15.70 -4.36
CA LYS A 35 -19.12 -17.03 -4.51
C LYS A 35 -18.18 -18.07 -5.09
N SER A 36 -17.25 -17.67 -5.97
CA SER A 36 -16.35 -18.57 -6.68
C SER A 36 -14.95 -18.64 -6.10
N GLY A 37 -14.66 -17.91 -5.02
CA GLY A 37 -13.33 -17.78 -4.43
C GLY A 37 -13.35 -17.89 -2.92
N VAL A 38 -12.26 -17.44 -2.30
CA VAL A 38 -12.12 -17.35 -0.84
C VAL A 38 -12.28 -15.90 -0.42
N TYR A 39 -13.06 -15.66 0.63
CA TYR A 39 -13.25 -14.34 1.20
C TYR A 39 -13.30 -14.40 2.73
N SER A 40 -12.99 -13.28 3.39
CA SER A 40 -13.11 -13.12 4.84
C SER A 40 -13.84 -11.81 5.16
N LYS A 41 -14.75 -11.86 6.13
CA LYS A 41 -15.42 -10.67 6.68
C LYS A 41 -14.64 -10.03 7.84
N ASN A 42 -13.66 -10.75 8.39
CA ASN A 42 -12.98 -10.42 9.64
C ASN A 42 -11.52 -10.02 9.39
N CYS A 43 -11.26 -9.23 8.36
CA CYS A 43 -9.94 -8.64 8.13
C CYS A 43 -9.78 -7.41 9.03
N ILE A 44 -8.74 -7.39 9.86
CA ILE A 44 -8.39 -6.27 10.73
C ILE A 44 -7.25 -5.50 10.04
N THR A 45 -7.40 -4.18 9.98
CA THR A 45 -6.40 -3.27 9.42
C THR A 45 -5.41 -2.81 10.48
N ASP A 46 -4.31 -2.19 10.06
CA ASP A 46 -3.34 -1.59 10.98
C ASP A 46 -3.93 -0.46 11.84
N PHE A 47 -3.23 -0.19 12.93
CA PHE A 47 -3.42 1.02 13.72
C PHE A 47 -2.17 1.92 13.63
N PRO A 48 -2.32 3.20 13.25
CA PRO A 48 -3.57 3.87 12.88
C PRO A 48 -4.05 3.45 11.48
N SER A 49 -5.37 3.38 11.28
CA SER A 49 -6.00 2.99 10.02
C SER A 49 -5.96 4.13 8.98
N LEU A 50 -4.76 4.56 8.62
CA LEU A 50 -4.48 5.59 7.62
C LEU A 50 -4.04 4.95 6.32
N THR A 51 -4.38 5.57 5.18
CA THR A 51 -4.12 5.05 3.83
C THR A 51 -2.69 4.53 3.67
N TYR A 52 -1.66 5.33 3.99
CA TYR A 52 -0.29 4.96 3.63
C TYR A 52 0.38 3.95 4.57
N PRO A 53 0.32 4.09 5.91
CA PRO A 53 0.75 2.99 6.78
C PRO A 53 0.07 1.67 6.41
N THR A 54 -1.25 1.69 6.20
CA THR A 54 -2.03 0.49 5.83
C THR A 54 -1.62 -0.08 4.47
N GLN A 55 -1.50 0.76 3.43
CA GLN A 55 -1.11 0.30 2.10
C GLN A 55 0.33 -0.21 2.09
N VAL A 56 1.23 0.38 2.88
CA VAL A 56 2.60 -0.13 3.02
C VAL A 56 2.59 -1.52 3.68
N SER A 57 1.81 -1.73 4.74
CA SER A 57 1.66 -3.05 5.35
C SER A 57 1.10 -4.07 4.37
N MET A 58 0.05 -3.72 3.62
CA MET A 58 -0.52 -4.58 2.57
C MET A 58 0.51 -4.95 1.50
N MET A 59 1.35 -3.99 1.10
CA MET A 59 2.35 -4.20 0.06
C MET A 59 3.60 -4.93 0.56
N THR A 60 3.86 -4.98 1.87
CA THR A 60 5.07 -5.61 2.43
C THR A 60 4.78 -6.88 3.22
N GLY A 61 3.52 -7.11 3.60
CA GLY A 61 3.14 -8.16 4.55
C GLY A 61 3.70 -7.94 5.96
N THR A 62 4.15 -6.71 6.28
CA THR A 62 4.73 -6.36 7.59
C THR A 62 3.90 -5.26 8.27
N TYR A 63 4.33 -4.80 9.44
CA TYR A 63 3.64 -3.78 10.24
C TYR A 63 4.48 -2.52 10.41
N THR A 64 3.90 -1.49 11.03
CA THR A 64 4.61 -0.27 11.43
C THR A 64 5.45 -0.53 12.67
N GLY A 65 6.76 -0.29 12.60
CA GLY A 65 7.66 -0.55 13.71
C GLY A 65 9.00 0.19 13.57
N ASN A 66 9.96 -0.17 14.41
CA ASN A 66 11.34 0.31 14.29
C ASN A 66 12.14 -0.58 13.35
N TYR A 67 12.20 -0.23 12.06
CA TYR A 67 12.84 -1.08 11.04
C TYR A 67 14.33 -1.32 11.28
N LEU A 68 14.98 -0.58 12.18
CA LEU A 68 16.36 -0.80 12.60
C LEU A 68 16.51 -1.99 13.55
N GLU A 69 15.44 -2.39 14.23
CA GLU A 69 15.45 -3.41 15.29
C GLU A 69 14.59 -4.63 14.95
N GLU A 70 13.58 -4.48 14.06
CA GLU A 70 12.62 -5.54 13.78
C GLU A 70 12.23 -5.65 12.30
N LEU A 71 11.62 -6.79 11.93
CA LEU A 71 11.12 -7.08 10.58
C LEU A 71 9.82 -6.31 10.32
N CYS A 72 9.95 -5.04 9.97
CA CYS A 72 8.84 -4.12 9.76
C CYS A 72 9.14 -3.12 8.64
N HIS A 73 8.13 -2.39 8.16
CA HIS A 73 8.31 -1.45 7.05
C HIS A 73 8.72 -0.04 7.48
N GLY A 74 8.55 0.33 8.74
CA GLY A 74 9.09 1.58 9.30
C GLY A 74 8.38 2.88 8.93
N VAL A 75 7.21 2.84 8.29
CA VAL A 75 6.45 4.04 7.85
C VAL A 75 5.26 4.27 8.78
N PRO A 76 5.35 5.18 9.76
CA PRO A 76 4.36 5.23 10.84
C PRO A 76 3.12 6.07 10.53
N SER A 77 3.24 7.03 9.62
CA SER A 77 2.17 7.98 9.32
C SER A 77 2.47 8.70 8.02
N PHE A 78 1.52 9.55 7.64
CA PHE A 78 1.67 10.48 6.54
C PHE A 78 2.66 11.62 6.85
N HIS A 79 2.71 12.03 8.12
CA HIS A 79 3.63 13.03 8.67
C HIS A 79 4.34 12.42 9.87
N TRP A 80 5.67 12.45 9.88
CA TRP A 80 6.45 11.87 10.97
C TRP A 80 7.85 12.47 11.05
N MET A 81 8.50 12.31 12.20
CA MET A 81 9.84 12.83 12.47
C MET A 81 10.81 11.70 12.75
N GLY A 82 11.83 11.56 11.90
CA GLY A 82 12.93 10.63 12.14
C GLY A 82 13.94 11.23 13.12
N ARG A 83 14.24 10.49 14.18
CA ARG A 83 15.13 10.91 15.29
C ARG A 83 16.48 10.19 15.32
N ASN A 84 16.82 9.49 14.24
CA ASN A 84 18.06 8.72 14.11
C ASN A 84 19.27 9.57 13.68
N GLN A 85 19.10 10.88 13.50
CA GLN A 85 20.16 11.82 13.11
C GLN A 85 19.95 13.20 13.75
N VAL A 86 21.00 14.04 13.77
CA VAL A 86 20.96 15.41 14.29
C VAL A 86 21.35 16.39 13.17
N PRO A 87 20.49 17.37 12.81
CA PRO A 87 19.12 17.57 13.32
C PRO A 87 18.15 16.46 12.86
N PRO A 88 17.05 16.20 13.62
CA PRO A 88 15.99 15.30 13.20
C PRO A 88 15.43 15.70 11.83
N PHE A 89 15.01 14.73 11.02
CA PHE A 89 14.34 15.03 9.75
C PHE A 89 12.83 14.93 9.89
N LEU A 90 12.12 15.82 9.21
CA LEU A 90 10.67 15.80 9.09
C LEU A 90 10.27 15.21 7.74
N ARG A 91 9.35 14.25 7.75
CA ARG A 91 8.71 13.71 6.54
C ARG A 91 7.25 14.14 6.49
N SER A 92 6.84 14.59 5.32
CA SER A 92 5.47 14.97 4.98
C SER A 92 5.17 14.52 3.56
N TYR A 93 4.42 13.45 3.37
CA TYR A 93 4.26 12.86 2.04
C TYR A 93 3.34 13.64 1.08
N ASN A 94 2.57 14.64 1.56
CA ASN A 94 1.73 15.54 0.75
C ASN A 94 2.46 16.84 0.41
N SER A 95 3.68 17.01 0.88
CA SER A 95 4.47 18.19 0.58
C SER A 95 5.23 18.04 -0.74
N ILE A 96 5.65 19.17 -1.28
CA ILE A 96 6.68 19.24 -2.31
C ILE A 96 8.01 19.40 -1.57
N GLY A 97 9.00 18.58 -1.90
CA GLY A 97 10.32 18.67 -1.29
C GLY A 97 11.17 19.77 -1.89
N SER A 98 12.37 19.95 -1.33
CA SER A 98 13.40 20.81 -1.89
C SER A 98 13.87 20.38 -3.29
N ASP A 99 13.60 19.13 -3.68
CA ASP A 99 13.85 18.60 -5.01
C ASP A 99 12.68 18.82 -5.98
N GLU A 100 11.73 19.70 -5.62
CA GLU A 100 10.51 20.05 -6.37
C GLU A 100 9.58 18.87 -6.69
N ARG A 101 9.84 17.70 -6.08
CA ARG A 101 9.05 16.49 -6.26
C ARG A 101 8.07 16.32 -5.11
N ILE A 102 6.87 15.86 -5.44
CA ILE A 102 5.88 15.45 -4.45
C ILE A 102 6.50 14.32 -3.62
N GLN A 103 6.51 14.50 -2.30
CA GLN A 103 7.30 13.63 -1.42
C GLN A 103 6.72 12.21 -1.29
N ILE A 104 5.50 11.95 -1.79
CA ILE A 104 4.88 10.62 -1.73
C ILE A 104 5.75 9.52 -2.35
N TYR A 105 6.57 9.84 -3.35
CA TYR A 105 7.45 8.87 -3.98
C TYR A 105 8.59 8.41 -3.07
N LYS A 106 8.96 9.22 -2.08
CA LYS A 106 9.96 8.86 -1.06
C LYS A 106 9.49 7.77 -0.12
N LEU A 107 8.21 7.37 -0.15
CA LEU A 107 7.75 6.16 0.54
C LEU A 107 8.66 4.98 0.23
N ASN A 108 9.06 4.79 -1.04
CA ASN A 108 9.92 3.68 -1.46
C ASN A 108 11.34 3.75 -0.90
N ASP A 109 11.85 4.96 -0.70
CA ASP A 109 13.18 5.22 -0.13
C ASP A 109 13.15 5.09 1.40
N ASP A 110 12.03 5.49 2.03
CA ASP A 110 11.83 5.48 3.47
C ASP A 110 11.40 4.09 4.00
N LEU A 111 11.04 3.14 3.12
CA LEU A 111 10.77 1.75 3.50
C LEU A 111 12.02 1.10 4.09
N GLY A 112 11.87 0.45 5.25
CA GLY A 112 12.93 -0.33 5.87
C GLY A 112 13.57 -1.35 4.91
N ASN A 113 14.89 -1.54 5.04
CA ASN A 113 15.65 -2.50 4.23
C ASN A 113 15.38 -3.97 4.62
N ASN A 114 14.75 -4.19 5.78
CA ASN A 114 14.44 -5.52 6.28
C ASN A 114 13.14 -6.09 5.69
N CYS A 115 12.30 -5.28 5.04
CA CYS A 115 11.09 -5.75 4.39
C CYS A 115 11.23 -5.78 2.86
N LYS A 116 10.42 -6.59 2.20
CA LYS A 116 10.27 -6.61 0.74
C LYS A 116 8.86 -6.17 0.40
N THR A 117 8.69 -5.51 -0.74
CA THR A 117 7.35 -5.33 -1.32
C THR A 117 6.90 -6.59 -2.06
N LEU A 118 5.60 -6.70 -2.36
CA LEU A 118 5.05 -7.74 -3.23
C LEU A 118 5.78 -7.81 -4.59
N PHE A 119 6.29 -6.69 -5.11
CA PHE A 119 7.03 -6.67 -6.37
C PHE A 119 8.41 -7.29 -6.22
N GLU A 120 9.10 -7.03 -5.11
CA GLU A 120 10.39 -7.66 -4.79
C GLU A 120 10.22 -9.16 -4.47
N MET A 121 9.07 -9.58 -3.95
CA MET A 121 8.73 -10.98 -3.68
C MET A 121 8.30 -11.77 -4.91
N ALA A 122 7.77 -11.10 -5.95
CA ALA A 122 7.25 -11.76 -7.14
C ALA A 122 8.31 -12.56 -7.92
N GLY A 123 9.60 -12.22 -7.75
CA GLY A 123 10.71 -12.92 -8.39
C GLY A 123 10.82 -12.59 -9.88
N GLU A 124 11.07 -13.62 -10.69
CA GLU A 124 11.22 -13.46 -12.14
C GLU A 124 9.87 -13.18 -12.83
N GLY A 125 9.85 -12.18 -13.71
CA GLY A 125 8.68 -11.80 -14.49
C GLY A 125 8.51 -10.29 -14.60
N ASN A 126 7.43 -9.87 -15.26
CA ASN A 126 7.07 -8.46 -15.37
C ASN A 126 6.13 -8.07 -14.23
N THR A 127 6.49 -7.03 -13.49
CA THR A 127 5.64 -6.44 -12.45
C THR A 127 5.26 -5.02 -12.83
N VAL A 128 3.99 -4.67 -12.62
CA VAL A 128 3.47 -3.33 -12.92
C VAL A 128 2.73 -2.80 -11.70
N SER A 129 3.12 -1.61 -11.22
CA SER A 129 2.35 -0.84 -10.27
C SER A 129 1.52 0.20 -11.02
N ILE A 130 0.20 0.21 -10.79
CA ILE A 130 -0.73 1.16 -11.40
C ILE A 130 -1.34 2.02 -10.30
N SER A 131 -1.02 3.31 -10.29
CA SER A 131 -1.50 4.30 -9.30
C SER A 131 -1.17 4.00 -7.82
N GLN A 132 -0.40 2.94 -7.52
CA GLN A 132 0.06 2.62 -6.17
C GLN A 132 1.48 3.15 -5.93
N PHE A 133 1.62 4.06 -4.97
CA PHE A 133 2.88 4.77 -4.71
C PHE A 133 3.97 3.89 -4.08
N ILE A 134 3.60 2.77 -3.45
CA ILE A 134 4.53 1.77 -2.92
C ILE A 134 4.87 0.81 -4.07
N SER A 135 5.96 1.08 -4.77
CA SER A 135 6.34 0.42 -6.03
C SER A 135 7.80 -0.02 -6.09
N ARG A 136 8.54 0.00 -4.97
CA ARG A 136 9.92 -0.53 -4.88
C ARG A 136 9.96 -1.95 -5.45
N GLY A 137 10.82 -2.18 -6.43
CA GLY A 137 10.96 -3.46 -7.14
C GLY A 137 10.00 -3.69 -8.33
N ALA A 138 9.08 -2.76 -8.62
CA ALA A 138 8.22 -2.88 -9.81
C ALA A 138 9.00 -2.63 -11.11
N SER A 139 8.77 -3.44 -12.16
CA SER A 139 9.38 -3.23 -13.48
C SER A 139 8.87 -1.97 -14.18
N LEU A 140 7.61 -1.61 -13.94
CA LEU A 140 6.98 -0.42 -14.49
C LEU A 140 6.04 0.22 -13.47
N TYR A 141 6.08 1.55 -13.40
CA TYR A 141 5.12 2.35 -12.65
C TYR A 141 4.26 3.20 -13.61
N LEU A 142 2.95 2.98 -13.58
CA LEU A 142 1.97 3.72 -14.38
C LEU A 142 1.19 4.69 -13.50
N LYS A 143 1.35 5.99 -13.77
CA LYS A 143 0.55 7.04 -13.16
C LYS A 143 -0.68 7.32 -14.00
N ILE A 144 -1.88 7.02 -13.48
CA ILE A 144 -3.11 7.41 -14.15
C ILE A 144 -3.38 8.89 -13.87
N ARG A 145 -3.48 9.69 -14.93
CA ARG A 145 -3.91 11.09 -14.86
C ARG A 145 -5.42 11.12 -15.06
N ILE A 146 -6.18 11.19 -13.96
CA ILE A 146 -7.61 11.44 -14.06
C ILE A 146 -7.75 12.92 -14.43
N LYS A 147 -8.17 13.21 -15.66
CA LYS A 147 -8.63 14.55 -16.03
C LYS A 147 -9.98 14.74 -15.35
N GLY A 148 -10.01 15.59 -14.33
CA GLY A 148 -11.26 16.15 -13.78
C GLY A 148 -11.80 17.24 -14.67
#